data_AF-A0A383D0A2-F1
#
_entry.id   AF-A0A383D0A2-F1
#
_cell.length_a   1.000
_cell.length_b   1.000
_cell.length_c   1.000
_cell.angle_alpha   90.00
_cell.angle_beta   90.00
_cell.angle_gamma   90.00
#
_symmetry.space_group_name_H-M   'P 1'
#
loop_
_entity.id
_entity.type
_entity.pdbx_description
1 polymer ?
#
loop_
_entity_poly.entity_id
_entity_poly.type
_entity_poly.pdbx_seq_one_letter_code
_entity_poly.pdbx_strand_id
1 'polypeptide(L)'
;AAQSIPEVILNMQDRGAIGFISATRVGFHDSNMILARQFLSRMFRNATRDIPVGLALMEAKQRILVGDDLRTNIQRYSLFGDPALYLARPPYRVELELPDTLEALQVVEVEGRIIGPDGTPDNAYNGTGRVQVFNSAAMSQLQDLPYIQLGSPIFRGLSEVVDGRIRARFLVPKDITYRANKGRVSVYVWGEEKGTGFGAKAGLVLEGTAEGVEIDVYGPDITFAFAGQPEFRDGDFV
;
A
#
# COMPACT_ATOMS: atom_id res chain seq x y z
N ALA A 1 -24.47 26.22 -18.82
CA ALA A 1 -23.44 26.58 -17.82
C ALA A 1 -22.24 25.67 -18.02
N ALA A 2 -21.02 26.19 -17.89
CA ALA A 2 -19.82 25.34 -17.95
C ALA A 2 -19.70 24.57 -16.63
N GLN A 3 -19.53 23.25 -16.70
CA GLN A 3 -19.30 22.40 -15.53
C GLN A 3 -17.84 22.49 -15.09
N SER A 4 -17.63 22.51 -13.78
CA SER A 4 -16.30 22.37 -13.16
C SER A 4 -15.76 20.94 -13.29
N ILE A 5 -14.44 20.77 -13.12
CA ILE A 5 -13.79 19.45 -13.21
C ILE A 5 -14.47 18.39 -12.31
N PRO A 6 -14.77 18.66 -11.02
CA PRO A 6 -15.47 17.68 -10.17
C PRO A 6 -16.83 17.27 -10.72
N GLU A 7 -17.62 18.23 -11.23
CA GLU A 7 -18.93 17.97 -11.82
C GLU A 7 -18.82 17.12 -13.08
N VAL A 8 -17.86 17.43 -13.97
CA VAL A 8 -17.64 16.63 -15.18
C VAL A 8 -17.28 15.20 -14.82
N ILE A 9 -16.35 14.99 -13.88
CA ILE A 9 -15.88 13.65 -13.48
C ILE A 9 -16.97 12.85 -12.77
N LEU A 10 -17.79 13.49 -11.92
CA LEU A 10 -18.90 12.82 -11.21
C LEU A 10 -20.07 12.48 -12.12
N ASN A 11 -20.32 13.27 -13.16
CA ASN A 11 -21.44 13.05 -14.08
C ASN A 11 -21.11 12.09 -15.23
N MET A 12 -19.89 11.54 -15.30
CA MET A 12 -19.55 10.55 -16.32
C MET A 12 -20.33 9.25 -16.06
N GLN A 13 -20.98 8.73 -17.10
CA GLN A 13 -21.66 7.44 -17.03
C GLN A 13 -20.65 6.30 -17.03
N ASP A 14 -20.85 5.31 -16.15
CA ASP A 14 -20.06 4.06 -16.03
C ASP A 14 -18.55 4.25 -15.78
N ARG A 15 -18.11 5.45 -15.41
CA ARG A 15 -16.70 5.78 -15.13
C ARG A 15 -16.58 7.05 -14.28
N GLY A 16 -15.36 7.44 -13.96
CA GLY A 16 -15.08 8.69 -13.25
C GLY A 16 -14.80 8.46 -11.77
N ALA A 17 -15.39 9.29 -10.90
CA ALA A 17 -15.18 9.22 -9.45
C ALA A 17 -16.49 8.99 -8.71
N ILE A 18 -16.43 8.32 -7.56
CA ILE A 18 -17.58 8.13 -6.64
C ILE A 18 -17.73 9.27 -5.62
N GLY A 19 -16.80 10.22 -5.64
CA GLY A 19 -16.72 11.37 -4.76
C GLY A 19 -15.48 12.19 -5.08
N PHE A 20 -15.55 13.50 -4.92
CA PHE A 20 -14.46 14.40 -5.28
C PHE A 20 -14.33 15.52 -4.25
N ILE A 21 -13.18 15.66 -3.60
CA ILE A 21 -12.91 16.79 -2.69
C ILE A 21 -12.08 17.82 -3.45
N SER A 22 -12.64 19.01 -3.68
CA SER A 22 -11.99 20.05 -4.47
C SER A 22 -12.20 21.44 -3.88
N ALA A 23 -11.25 22.34 -4.15
CA ALA A 23 -11.37 23.73 -3.77
C ALA A 23 -12.39 24.45 -4.67
N THR A 24 -13.27 25.23 -4.05
CA THR A 24 -14.25 26.09 -4.74
C THR A 24 -13.68 27.47 -5.11
N ARG A 25 -12.48 27.78 -4.62
CA ARG A 25 -11.70 29.01 -4.87
C ARG A 25 -10.20 28.67 -4.81
N VAL A 26 -9.34 29.62 -5.17
CA VAL A 26 -7.88 29.47 -5.08
C VAL A 26 -7.47 28.92 -3.71
N GLY A 27 -6.63 27.89 -3.71
CA GLY A 27 -6.09 27.25 -2.50
C GLY A 27 -4.56 27.25 -2.51
N PHE A 28 -3.96 26.99 -1.35
CA PHE A 28 -2.51 27.01 -1.17
C PHE A 28 -2.00 25.67 -0.65
N HIS A 29 -0.83 25.25 -1.15
CA HIS A 29 -0.26 23.92 -0.92
C HIS A 29 -0.17 23.53 0.56
N ASP A 30 0.24 24.43 1.46
CA ASP A 30 0.33 24.17 2.89
C ASP A 30 -1.02 23.75 3.50
N SER A 31 -2.06 24.53 3.23
CA SER A 31 -3.42 24.26 3.70
C SER A 31 -3.98 22.96 3.12
N ASN A 32 -3.66 22.66 1.87
CA ASN A 32 -4.10 21.46 1.16
C ASN A 32 -3.47 20.21 1.79
N MET A 33 -2.16 20.26 2.05
CA MET A 33 -1.42 19.16 2.67
C MET A 33 -1.94 18.87 4.08
N ILE A 34 -2.19 19.91 4.88
CA ILE A 34 -2.75 19.76 6.23
C ILE A 34 -4.13 19.10 6.17
N LEU A 35 -5.04 19.60 5.32
CA LEU A 35 -6.37 19.03 5.16
C LEU A 35 -6.31 17.58 4.67
N ALA A 36 -5.50 17.28 3.66
CA ALA A 36 -5.38 15.94 3.10
C ALA A 36 -4.90 14.93 4.14
N ARG A 37 -3.86 15.26 4.92
CA ARG A 37 -3.34 14.39 5.99
C ARG A 37 -4.40 14.13 7.07
N GLN A 38 -5.14 15.16 7.45
CA GLN A 38 -6.18 15.05 8.47
C GLN A 38 -7.40 14.29 7.96
N PHE A 39 -7.79 14.49 6.70
CA PHE A 39 -8.85 13.71 6.07
C PHE A 39 -8.48 12.22 6.03
N LEU A 40 -7.28 11.89 5.54
CA LEU A 40 -6.80 10.50 5.47
C LEU A 40 -6.72 9.85 6.85
N SER A 41 -6.26 10.57 7.89
CA SER A 41 -6.19 10.03 9.24
C SER A 41 -7.57 9.77 9.87
N ARG A 42 -8.59 10.57 9.51
CA ARG A 42 -9.98 10.31 9.93
C ARG A 42 -10.62 9.18 9.14
N MET A 43 -10.41 9.15 7.83
CA MET A 43 -11.00 8.17 6.92
C MET A 43 -10.46 6.75 7.18
N PHE A 44 -9.15 6.61 7.42
CA PHE A 44 -8.48 5.32 7.61
C PHE A 44 -8.06 5.08 9.06
N ARG A 45 -8.83 5.60 10.02
CA ARG A 45 -8.60 5.34 11.45
C ARG A 45 -8.80 3.86 11.79
N ASN A 46 -8.00 3.36 12.74
CA ASN A 46 -8.21 2.05 13.35
C ASN A 46 -9.39 2.14 14.33
N ALA A 47 -10.61 2.16 13.80
CA ALA A 47 -11.84 2.15 14.56
C ALA A 47 -12.67 0.91 14.23
N THR A 48 -13.50 0.50 15.19
CA THR A 48 -14.45 -0.62 15.06
C THR A 48 -15.57 -0.33 14.05
N ARG A 49 -15.78 0.93 13.68
CA ARG A 49 -16.79 1.35 12.71
C ARG A 49 -16.23 2.32 11.70
N ASP A 50 -16.56 2.07 10.44
CA ASP A 50 -16.27 2.99 9.35
C ASP A 50 -17.02 4.32 9.50
N ILE A 51 -16.52 5.34 8.81
CA ILE A 51 -17.06 6.69 8.83
C ILE A 51 -17.45 7.10 7.41
N PRO A 52 -18.60 7.77 7.20
CA PRO A 52 -18.92 8.35 5.91
C PRO A 52 -17.88 9.39 5.48
N VAL A 53 -17.62 9.50 4.18
CA VAL A 53 -16.64 10.44 3.61
C VAL A 53 -16.93 11.88 4.01
N GLY A 54 -18.21 12.30 4.01
CA GLY A 54 -18.60 13.64 4.42
C GLY A 54 -18.31 13.93 5.88
N LEU A 55 -18.58 12.96 6.77
CA LEU A 55 -18.28 13.09 8.19
C LEU A 55 -16.77 13.11 8.46
N ALA A 56 -16.00 12.29 7.75
CA ALA A 56 -14.53 12.31 7.84
C ALA A 56 -13.95 13.67 7.43
N LEU A 57 -14.46 14.28 6.34
CA LEU A 57 -14.04 15.62 5.91
C LEU A 57 -14.45 16.70 6.91
N MET A 58 -15.67 16.63 7.44
CA MET A 58 -16.13 17.55 8.48
C MET A 58 -15.24 17.48 9.72
N GLU A 59 -14.98 16.27 10.23
CA GLU A 59 -14.10 16.05 11.38
C GLU A 59 -12.68 16.53 11.11
N ALA A 60 -12.15 16.29 9.91
CA ALA A 60 -10.83 16.76 9.51
C ALA A 60 -10.77 18.29 9.57
N LYS A 61 -11.74 19.00 9.01
CA LYS A 61 -11.78 20.47 9.05
C LYS A 61 -11.92 21.05 10.47
N GLN A 62 -12.76 20.43 11.30
CA GLN A 62 -13.06 20.93 12.65
C GLN A 62 -11.91 20.73 13.62
N ARG A 63 -11.18 19.61 13.52
CA ARG A 63 -10.10 19.26 14.46
C ARG A 63 -8.73 19.81 14.07
N ILE A 64 -8.64 20.56 12.98
CA ILE A 64 -7.39 21.23 12.57
C ILE A 64 -7.16 22.49 13.43
N LEU A 65 -6.04 22.49 14.15
CA LEU A 65 -5.53 23.63 14.91
C LEU A 65 -4.53 24.41 14.05
N VAL A 66 -5.03 25.41 13.33
CA VAL A 66 -4.24 26.33 12.49
C VAL A 66 -4.75 27.76 12.65
N GLY A 67 -3.91 28.73 12.29
CA GLY A 67 -4.28 30.13 12.22
C GLY A 67 -5.34 30.43 11.16
N ASP A 68 -5.94 31.62 11.23
CA ASP A 68 -7.15 31.97 10.49
C ASP A 68 -6.98 31.95 8.96
N ASP A 69 -5.80 32.30 8.45
CA ASP A 69 -5.51 32.27 7.01
C ASP A 69 -5.56 30.84 6.45
N LEU A 70 -4.93 29.89 7.14
CA LEU A 70 -4.95 28.48 6.76
C LEU A 70 -6.37 27.91 6.90
N ARG A 71 -7.07 28.28 7.97
CA ARG A 71 -8.46 27.86 8.22
C ARG A 71 -9.40 28.31 7.09
N THR A 72 -9.29 29.58 6.69
CA THR A 72 -10.07 30.15 5.59
C THR A 72 -9.81 29.43 4.27
N ASN A 73 -8.57 29.02 4.01
CA ASN A 73 -8.24 28.24 2.82
C ASN A 73 -8.81 26.82 2.87
N ILE A 74 -8.70 26.14 4.01
CA ILE A 74 -9.27 24.80 4.24
C ILE A 74 -10.80 24.79 4.03
N GLN A 75 -11.49 25.86 4.45
CA GLN A 75 -12.94 25.97 4.28
C GLN A 75 -13.39 25.94 2.82
N ARG A 76 -12.53 26.35 1.87
CA ARG A 76 -12.83 26.38 0.43
C ARG A 76 -13.01 24.99 -0.18
N TYR A 77 -12.56 23.92 0.48
CA TYR A 77 -12.65 22.55 -0.03
C TYR A 77 -14.03 21.93 0.21
N SER A 78 -14.75 21.58 -0.83
CA SER A 78 -16.04 20.91 -0.72
C SER A 78 -15.96 19.47 -1.20
N LEU A 79 -16.76 18.60 -0.59
CA LEU A 79 -17.05 17.28 -1.14
C LEU A 79 -18.16 17.44 -2.18
N PHE A 80 -17.88 16.96 -3.38
CA PHE A 80 -18.86 16.75 -4.45
C PHE A 80 -19.16 15.25 -4.51
N GLY A 81 -20.43 14.87 -4.48
CA GLY A 81 -20.88 13.48 -4.36
C GLY A 81 -21.69 13.23 -3.10
N ASP A 82 -21.91 11.96 -2.74
CA ASP A 82 -22.71 11.58 -1.58
C ASP A 82 -21.90 11.71 -0.27
N PRO A 83 -22.27 12.62 0.65
CA PRO A 83 -21.59 12.74 1.95
C PRO A 83 -21.82 11.54 2.88
N ALA A 84 -22.86 10.73 2.65
CA ALA A 84 -23.17 9.52 3.41
C ALA A 84 -22.41 8.28 2.89
N LEU A 85 -21.65 8.41 1.80
CA LEU A 85 -20.87 7.32 1.21
C LEU A 85 -19.86 6.73 2.21
N TYR A 86 -19.87 5.41 2.35
CA TYR A 86 -18.82 4.64 3.01
C TYR A 86 -17.84 4.10 1.97
N LEU A 87 -16.53 4.19 2.26
CA LEU A 87 -15.53 3.58 1.39
C LEU A 87 -15.55 2.05 1.56
N ALA A 88 -15.39 1.32 0.45
CA ALA A 88 -15.27 -0.12 0.45
C ALA A 88 -13.93 -0.55 1.08
N ARG A 89 -13.89 -0.67 2.41
CA ARG A 89 -12.73 -1.20 3.13
C ARG A 89 -12.80 -2.73 3.17
N PRO A 90 -11.65 -3.42 3.09
CA PRO A 90 -11.61 -4.87 3.26
C PRO A 90 -12.21 -5.26 4.62
N PRO A 91 -13.29 -6.07 4.66
CA PRO A 91 -13.92 -6.46 5.93
C PRO A 91 -13.09 -7.48 6.72
N TYR A 92 -12.18 -8.19 6.04
CA TYR A 92 -11.23 -9.12 6.68
C TYR A 92 -9.91 -8.42 7.02
N ARG A 93 -9.28 -8.86 8.11
CA ARG A 93 -7.90 -8.48 8.45
C ARG A 93 -6.96 -9.65 8.25
N VAL A 94 -5.71 -9.36 7.90
CA VAL A 94 -4.62 -10.35 7.91
C VAL A 94 -3.71 -10.03 9.07
N GLU A 95 -3.60 -10.94 10.04
CA GLU A 95 -2.62 -10.83 11.12
C GLU A 95 -1.33 -11.52 10.67
N LEU A 96 -0.24 -10.75 10.63
CA LEU A 96 1.03 -11.18 10.06
C LEU A 96 2.03 -11.59 11.13
N GLU A 97 2.69 -12.71 10.90
CA GLU A 97 3.76 -13.25 11.72
C GLU A 97 5.03 -13.37 10.87
N LEU A 98 6.07 -12.66 11.31
CA LEU A 98 7.39 -12.58 10.70
C LEU A 98 8.36 -11.94 11.69
N PRO A 99 9.69 -12.16 11.56
CA PRO A 99 10.69 -11.49 12.37
C PRO A 99 10.56 -9.96 12.34
N ASP A 100 10.95 -9.31 13.45
CA ASP A 100 11.00 -7.83 13.52
C ASP A 100 12.21 -7.26 12.76
N THR A 101 13.26 -8.07 12.61
CA THR A 101 14.49 -7.74 11.88
C THR A 101 14.64 -8.63 10.65
N LEU A 102 14.98 -8.02 9.52
CA LEU A 102 15.31 -8.68 8.27
C LEU A 102 16.78 -8.43 7.95
N GLU A 103 17.52 -9.52 7.71
CA GLU A 103 18.93 -9.45 7.36
C GLU A 103 19.14 -9.63 5.86
N ALA A 104 20.17 -8.99 5.30
CA ALA A 104 20.54 -9.21 3.91
C ALA A 104 20.82 -10.70 3.67
N LEU A 105 20.34 -11.24 2.55
CA LEU A 105 20.51 -12.65 2.13
C LEU A 105 19.81 -13.67 3.05
N GLN A 106 18.98 -13.23 3.99
CA GLN A 106 18.13 -14.09 4.79
C GLN A 106 16.96 -14.61 3.95
N VAL A 107 16.63 -15.89 4.08
CA VAL A 107 15.34 -16.43 3.62
C VAL A 107 14.31 -16.19 4.72
N VAL A 108 13.30 -15.39 4.41
CA VAL A 108 12.26 -14.99 5.36
C VAL A 108 10.94 -15.64 4.96
N GLU A 109 10.25 -16.18 5.96
CA GLU A 109 8.89 -16.67 5.83
C GLU A 109 7.91 -15.67 6.46
N VAL A 110 6.96 -15.21 5.65
CA VAL A 110 5.83 -14.39 6.09
C VAL A 110 4.63 -15.31 6.22
N GLU A 111 4.11 -15.42 7.43
CA GLU A 111 2.85 -16.11 7.69
C GLU A 111 1.74 -15.10 7.96
N GLY A 112 0.53 -15.45 7.57
CA GLY A 112 -0.66 -14.65 7.81
C GLY A 112 -1.84 -15.51 8.22
N ARG A 113 -2.63 -15.02 9.18
CA ARG A 113 -3.93 -15.58 9.57
C ARG A 113 -5.05 -14.63 9.18
N ILE A 114 -6.09 -15.15 8.55
CA ILE A 114 -7.27 -14.39 8.18
C ILE A 114 -8.18 -14.25 9.39
N ILE A 115 -8.54 -13.00 9.72
CA ILE A 115 -9.46 -12.66 10.79
C ILE A 115 -10.73 -12.08 10.17
N GLY A 116 -11.87 -12.69 10.55
CA GLY A 116 -13.19 -12.31 10.11
C GLY A 116 -13.66 -10.94 10.66
N PRO A 117 -14.76 -10.42 10.13
CA PRO A 117 -15.35 -9.16 10.58
C PRO A 117 -15.82 -9.18 12.04
N ASP A 118 -16.10 -10.37 12.57
CA ASP A 118 -16.43 -10.64 13.97
C ASP A 118 -15.20 -10.61 14.90
N GLY A 119 -14.00 -10.51 14.33
CA GLY A 119 -12.74 -10.48 15.07
C GLY A 119 -12.16 -11.86 15.37
N THR A 120 -12.74 -12.95 14.85
CA THR A 120 -12.24 -14.31 15.09
C THR A 120 -11.50 -14.87 13.86
N PRO A 121 -10.58 -15.83 14.03
CA PRO A 121 -9.95 -16.49 12.89
C PRO A 121 -10.97 -17.19 11.98
N ASP A 122 -10.95 -16.90 10.68
CA ASP A 122 -11.82 -17.55 9.69
C ASP A 122 -11.05 -18.63 8.92
N ASN A 123 -11.04 -19.84 9.47
CA ASN A 123 -10.39 -21.01 8.87
C ASN A 123 -11.13 -21.55 7.63
N ALA A 124 -12.29 -21.02 7.27
CA ALA A 124 -12.98 -21.41 6.04
C ALA A 124 -12.70 -20.44 4.88
N TYR A 125 -11.76 -19.50 5.06
CA TYR A 125 -11.37 -18.56 4.01
C TYR A 125 -10.33 -19.17 3.07
N ASN A 126 -10.72 -19.33 1.80
CA ASN A 126 -9.83 -19.74 0.72
C ASN A 126 -9.76 -18.65 -0.36
N GLY A 127 -8.60 -18.49 -0.99
CA GLY A 127 -8.41 -17.44 -1.98
C GLY A 127 -6.96 -17.24 -2.39
N THR A 128 -6.66 -16.04 -2.90
CA THR A 128 -5.30 -15.63 -3.26
C THR A 128 -4.90 -14.40 -2.46
N GLY A 129 -3.63 -14.33 -2.07
CA GLY A 129 -3.04 -13.18 -1.44
C GLY A 129 -1.85 -12.64 -2.19
N ARG A 130 -1.76 -11.31 -2.27
CA ARG A 130 -0.59 -10.59 -2.75
C ARG A 130 0.23 -10.13 -1.56
N VAL A 131 1.43 -10.68 -1.42
CA VAL A 131 2.42 -10.31 -0.41
C VAL A 131 3.39 -9.31 -1.01
N GLN A 132 3.60 -8.20 -0.33
CA GLN A 132 4.57 -7.18 -0.71
C GLN A 132 5.44 -6.80 0.48
N VAL A 133 6.76 -6.83 0.26
CA VAL A 133 7.77 -6.44 1.24
C VAL A 133 8.50 -5.22 0.69
N PHE A 134 8.64 -4.21 1.52
CA PHE A 134 9.28 -2.95 1.19
C PHE A 134 10.49 -2.74 2.09
N ASN A 135 11.58 -2.25 1.48
CA ASN A 135 12.75 -1.73 2.17
C ASN A 135 12.36 -0.57 3.10
N SER A 136 13.30 -0.12 3.93
CA SER A 136 13.10 1.05 4.77
C SER A 136 12.99 2.34 3.97
N ALA A 137 12.04 3.18 4.33
CA ALA A 137 12.02 4.56 3.86
C ALA A 137 13.23 5.33 4.41
N ALA A 138 13.89 6.12 3.57
CA ALA A 138 15.09 6.87 3.91
C ALA A 138 14.91 8.37 3.65
N MET A 139 15.72 9.18 4.34
CA MET A 139 15.82 10.59 4.01
C MET A 139 16.65 10.72 2.73
N SER A 140 16.13 11.47 1.75
CA SER A 140 16.77 11.71 0.46
C SER A 140 16.70 13.19 0.12
N GLN A 141 17.47 13.63 -0.87
CA GLN A 141 17.50 15.03 -1.31
C GLN A 141 17.21 15.14 -2.80
N LEU A 142 16.39 16.12 -3.16
CA LEU A 142 16.12 16.51 -4.54
C LEU A 142 16.43 18.01 -4.67
N GLN A 143 17.55 18.37 -5.30
CA GLN A 143 17.99 19.77 -5.42
C GLN A 143 18.00 20.50 -4.07
N ASP A 144 18.69 19.92 -3.07
CA ASP A 144 18.76 20.40 -1.68
C ASP A 144 17.44 20.40 -0.90
N LEU A 145 16.33 19.94 -1.49
CA LEU A 145 15.07 19.74 -0.78
C LEU A 145 15.04 18.37 -0.11
N PRO A 146 15.02 18.30 1.23
CA PRO A 146 14.93 17.03 1.94
C PRO A 146 13.53 16.43 1.78
N TYR A 147 13.46 15.14 1.47
CA TYR A 147 12.20 14.41 1.40
C TYR A 147 12.36 12.96 1.87
N ILE A 148 11.24 12.35 2.29
CA ILE A 148 11.22 10.94 2.65
C ILE A 148 11.01 10.14 1.36
N GLN A 149 12.06 9.44 0.92
CA GLN A 149 11.96 8.47 -0.15
C GLN A 149 11.37 7.18 0.43
N LEU A 150 10.25 6.74 -0.14
CA LEU A 150 9.63 5.47 0.26
C LEU A 150 10.55 4.31 -0.14
N GLY A 151 10.59 3.29 0.72
CA GLY A 151 11.42 2.11 0.47
C GLY A 151 10.98 1.36 -0.78
N SER A 152 11.96 0.91 -1.56
CA SER A 152 11.74 0.10 -2.75
C SER A 152 11.07 -1.24 -2.40
N PRO A 153 10.25 -1.81 -3.29
CA PRO A 153 9.76 -3.17 -3.11
C PRO A 153 10.95 -4.14 -3.22
N ILE A 154 11.15 -4.98 -2.21
CA ILE A 154 12.17 -6.04 -2.20
C ILE A 154 11.58 -7.42 -2.47
N PHE A 155 10.27 -7.59 -2.27
CA PHE A 155 9.53 -8.77 -2.70
C PHE A 155 8.11 -8.39 -3.11
N ARG A 156 7.62 -9.05 -4.16
CA ARG A 156 6.22 -9.02 -4.59
C ARG A 156 5.87 -10.40 -5.14
N GLY A 157 4.95 -11.07 -4.47
CA GLY A 157 4.51 -12.41 -4.87
C GLY A 157 3.03 -12.61 -4.64
N LEU A 158 2.47 -13.57 -5.37
CA LEU A 158 1.18 -14.17 -5.06
C LEU A 158 1.41 -15.44 -4.25
N SER A 159 0.52 -15.70 -3.29
CA SER A 159 0.47 -16.95 -2.55
C SER A 159 -0.98 -17.34 -2.32
N GLU A 160 -1.23 -18.64 -2.24
CA GLU A 160 -2.56 -19.18 -1.97
C GLU A 160 -2.94 -18.95 -0.50
N VAL A 161 -4.22 -18.70 -0.27
CA VAL A 161 -4.82 -18.70 1.07
C VAL A 161 -5.60 -20.00 1.20
N VAL A 162 -5.17 -20.86 2.11
CA VAL A 162 -5.81 -22.15 2.39
C VAL A 162 -6.17 -22.21 3.86
N ASP A 163 -7.42 -22.55 4.15
CA ASP A 163 -7.97 -22.69 5.50
C ASP A 163 -7.68 -21.47 6.40
N GLY A 164 -7.85 -20.27 5.85
CA GLY A 164 -7.61 -19.02 6.56
C GLY A 164 -6.14 -18.70 6.82
N ARG A 165 -5.21 -19.36 6.13
CA ARG A 165 -3.76 -19.15 6.28
C ARG A 165 -3.09 -18.85 4.96
N ILE A 166 -2.11 -17.96 5.00
CA ILE A 166 -1.25 -17.62 3.87
C ILE A 166 0.21 -17.72 4.32
N ARG A 167 1.07 -18.23 3.43
CA ARG A 167 2.51 -18.28 3.67
C ARG A 167 3.25 -17.86 2.41
N ALA A 168 4.26 -16.99 2.56
CA ALA A 168 5.14 -16.63 1.47
C ALA A 168 6.59 -16.65 1.94
N ARG A 169 7.47 -17.22 1.13
CA ARG A 169 8.91 -17.24 1.38
C ARG A 169 9.61 -16.37 0.36
N PHE A 170 10.58 -15.58 0.82
CA PHE A 170 11.39 -14.74 -0.05
C PHE A 170 12.81 -14.59 0.48
N LEU A 171 13.76 -14.39 -0.43
CA LEU A 171 15.12 -14.03 -0.09
C LEU A 171 15.22 -12.51 0.02
N VAL A 172 15.75 -12.01 1.13
CA VAL A 172 16.04 -10.58 1.32
C VAL A 172 17.23 -10.22 0.42
N PRO A 173 17.10 -9.22 -0.47
CA PRO A 173 18.22 -8.80 -1.32
C PRO A 173 19.41 -8.29 -0.50
N LYS A 174 20.60 -8.35 -1.09
CA LYS A 174 21.81 -7.77 -0.47
C LYS A 174 21.76 -6.24 -0.37
N ASP A 175 21.10 -5.59 -1.33
CA ASP A 175 20.99 -4.13 -1.43
C ASP A 175 19.80 -3.57 -0.63
N ILE A 176 19.79 -3.84 0.68
CA ILE A 176 18.83 -3.25 1.61
C ILE A 176 19.37 -1.95 2.21
N THR A 177 18.47 -1.11 2.71
CA THR A 177 18.88 0.08 3.46
C THR A 177 19.25 -0.32 4.88
N TYR A 178 20.54 -0.55 5.11
CA TYR A 178 21.09 -0.97 6.39
C TYR A 178 20.86 0.06 7.50
N ARG A 179 20.67 -0.44 8.73
CA ARG A 179 20.46 0.34 9.97
C ARG A 179 19.24 1.25 9.89
N ALA A 180 18.20 0.79 9.23
CA ALA A 180 16.94 1.51 9.10
C ALA A 180 15.78 0.68 9.64
N ASN A 181 14.74 1.37 10.14
CA ASN A 181 13.64 0.76 10.91
C ASN A 181 12.26 1.12 10.36
N LYS A 182 12.17 1.40 9.06
CA LYS A 182 10.94 1.82 8.38
C LYS A 182 10.51 0.83 7.31
N GLY A 183 11.00 -0.41 7.39
CA GLY A 183 10.57 -1.50 6.51
C GLY A 183 9.11 -1.84 6.75
N ARG A 184 8.47 -2.44 5.74
CA ARG A 184 7.06 -2.81 5.81
C ARG A 184 6.75 -4.05 5.01
N VAL A 185 5.96 -4.95 5.58
CA VAL A 185 5.23 -6.00 4.86
C VAL A 185 3.75 -5.67 4.81
N SER A 186 3.12 -5.91 3.67
CA SER A 186 1.67 -5.83 3.51
C SER A 186 1.15 -7.01 2.72
N VAL A 187 0.00 -7.52 3.13
CA VAL A 187 -0.71 -8.62 2.48
C VAL A 187 -2.12 -8.15 2.17
N TYR A 188 -2.52 -8.32 0.91
CA TYR A 188 -3.89 -8.09 0.45
C TYR A 188 -4.44 -9.40 -0.09
N VAL A 189 -5.56 -9.87 0.45
CA VAL A 189 -6.20 -11.13 0.06
C VAL A 189 -7.55 -10.89 -0.59
N TRP A 190 -7.92 -11.77 -1.51
CA TRP A 190 -9.25 -11.85 -2.09
C TRP A 190 -9.65 -13.32 -2.21
N GLY A 191 -10.83 -13.66 -1.71
CA GLY A 191 -11.41 -14.99 -1.83
C GLY A 191 -12.34 -15.03 -3.04
N GLU A 192 -12.55 -16.23 -3.56
CA GLU A 192 -13.50 -16.44 -4.66
C GLU A 192 -14.94 -16.31 -4.16
N GLU A 193 -15.22 -16.87 -2.98
CA GLU A 193 -16.54 -16.80 -2.33
C GLU A 193 -16.57 -15.79 -1.17
N LYS A 194 -15.40 -15.47 -0.60
CA LYS A 194 -15.26 -14.57 0.54
C LYS A 194 -14.60 -13.26 0.11
N GLY A 195 -15.04 -12.15 0.69
CA GLY A 195 -14.59 -10.80 0.33
C GLY A 195 -13.09 -10.54 0.54
N THR A 196 -12.68 -9.29 0.41
CA THR A 196 -11.25 -8.92 0.47
C THR A 196 -10.75 -8.76 1.91
N GLY A 197 -9.45 -8.94 2.12
CA GLY A 197 -8.79 -8.69 3.40
C GLY A 197 -7.47 -7.94 3.26
N PHE A 198 -7.05 -7.25 4.32
CA PHE A 198 -5.77 -6.55 4.34
C PHE A 198 -5.07 -6.64 5.69
N GLY A 199 -3.74 -6.74 5.66
CA GLY A 199 -2.89 -6.65 6.83
C GLY A 199 -1.54 -6.05 6.49
N ALA A 200 -0.92 -5.38 7.45
CA ALA A 200 0.43 -4.86 7.28
C ALA A 200 1.18 -4.84 8.62
N LYS A 201 2.47 -5.11 8.56
CA LYS A 201 3.44 -4.90 9.64
C LYS A 201 4.44 -3.86 9.16
N ALA A 202 4.55 -2.75 9.88
CA ALA A 202 5.50 -1.68 9.61
C ALA A 202 6.50 -1.58 10.76
N GLY A 203 7.60 -0.86 10.54
CA GLY A 203 8.64 -0.70 11.55
C GLY A 203 9.66 -1.83 11.58
N LEU A 204 9.76 -2.59 10.48
CA LEU A 204 10.75 -3.66 10.36
C LEU A 204 12.14 -3.06 10.32
N VAL A 205 13.05 -3.67 11.07
CA VAL A 205 14.47 -3.31 11.08
C VAL A 205 15.16 -4.05 9.93
N LEU A 206 15.95 -3.32 9.14
CA LEU A 206 16.79 -3.88 8.09
C LEU A 206 18.25 -3.64 8.46
N GLU A 207 18.95 -4.70 8.84
CA GLU A 207 20.34 -4.66 9.28
C GLU A 207 21.04 -6.00 9.13
N GLY A 208 22.37 -6.01 9.23
CA GLY A 208 23.12 -7.27 9.22
C GLY A 208 23.09 -8.01 7.88
N THR A 209 23.74 -9.17 7.87
CA THR A 209 23.74 -10.12 6.77
C THR A 209 23.66 -11.49 7.41
N ALA A 210 22.78 -12.34 6.87
CA ALA A 210 22.54 -13.66 7.45
C ALA A 210 23.86 -14.45 7.57
N GLU A 211 23.98 -15.23 8.65
CA GLU A 211 25.09 -16.16 8.83
C GLU A 211 24.93 -17.38 7.92
N GLY A 212 26.06 -18.02 7.55
CA GLY A 212 26.04 -19.25 6.76
C GLY A 212 25.53 -19.07 5.33
N VAL A 213 25.48 -17.84 4.82
CA VAL A 213 25.11 -17.56 3.43
C VAL A 213 26.13 -18.23 2.50
N GLU A 214 25.65 -19.18 1.69
CA GLU A 214 26.47 -19.78 0.65
C GLU A 214 26.85 -18.72 -0.39
N ILE A 215 28.12 -18.72 -0.76
CA ILE A 215 28.60 -17.82 -1.81
C ILE A 215 28.11 -18.38 -3.14
N ASP A 216 27.23 -17.63 -3.80
CA ASP A 216 26.86 -17.92 -5.18
C ASP A 216 28.04 -17.63 -6.10
N VAL A 217 28.64 -18.70 -6.62
CA VAL A 217 29.76 -18.66 -7.58
C VAL A 217 29.31 -19.05 -8.99
N TYR A 218 28.03 -19.38 -9.18
CA TYR A 218 27.49 -19.79 -10.47
C TYR A 218 26.76 -18.61 -11.10
N GLY A 219 27.17 -18.24 -12.31
CA GLY A 219 26.41 -17.25 -13.09
C GLY A 219 25.05 -17.83 -13.51
N PRO A 220 24.08 -16.97 -13.83
CA PRO A 220 22.82 -17.44 -14.42
C PRO A 220 23.08 -18.11 -15.77
N ASP A 221 22.34 -19.16 -16.09
CA ASP A 221 22.31 -19.71 -17.44
C ASP A 221 21.58 -18.72 -18.36
N ILE A 222 22.34 -18.05 -19.23
CA ILE A 222 21.80 -17.09 -20.20
C ILE A 222 21.56 -17.83 -21.51
N THR A 223 20.31 -17.87 -21.96
CA THR A 223 19.92 -18.36 -23.28
C THR A 223 19.40 -17.22 -24.15
N PHE A 224 19.74 -17.26 -25.43
CA PHE A 224 19.22 -16.33 -26.43
C PHE A 224 18.22 -17.07 -27.32
N ALA A 225 17.11 -16.40 -27.64
CA ALA A 225 16.10 -16.92 -28.55
C ALA A 225 15.61 -15.80 -29.46
N PHE A 226 15.19 -16.16 -30.67
CA PHE A 226 14.50 -15.25 -31.58
C PHE A 226 12.99 -15.45 -31.48
N ALA A 227 12.22 -14.41 -31.80
CA ALA A 227 10.77 -14.49 -31.78
C ALA A 227 10.28 -15.61 -32.74
N GLY A 228 9.65 -16.64 -32.18
CA GLY A 228 9.20 -17.83 -32.93
C GLY A 228 10.19 -18.98 -32.99
N GLN A 229 11.41 -18.82 -32.47
CA GLN A 229 12.43 -19.87 -32.36
C GLN A 229 12.99 -19.92 -30.93
N PRO A 230 12.28 -20.58 -29.99
CA PRO A 230 12.66 -20.62 -28.57
C PRO A 230 13.93 -21.45 -28.29
N GLU A 231 14.39 -22.28 -29.23
CA GLU A 231 15.62 -23.08 -29.12
C GLU A 231 16.63 -22.70 -30.20
N PHE A 232 16.99 -21.43 -30.34
CA PHE A 232 18.05 -21.01 -31.26
C PHE A 232 19.40 -21.59 -30.84
N ARG A 233 20.06 -22.30 -31.75
CA ARG A 233 21.39 -22.89 -31.57
C ARG A 233 22.39 -22.23 -32.52
N ASP A 234 23.66 -22.29 -32.15
CA ASP A 234 24.74 -21.84 -33.04
C ASP A 234 24.65 -22.58 -34.40
N GLY A 235 24.52 -21.82 -35.49
CA GLY A 235 24.33 -22.33 -36.85
C GLY A 235 22.87 -22.33 -37.37
N ASP A 236 21.89 -21.98 -36.54
CA ASP A 236 20.51 -21.80 -37.01
C ASP A 236 20.36 -20.53 -37.87
N PHE A 237 19.47 -20.59 -38.86
CA PHE A 237 19.14 -19.44 -39.71
C PHE A 237 18.02 -18.61 -39.06
N VAL A 238 18.27 -17.31 -38.94
CA VAL A 238 17.33 -16.29 -38.41
C VAL A 238 16.52 -15.69 -39.55
#